data_AF-A0A2E0KU82-F1
#
_entry.id   AF-A0A2E0KU82-F1
#
_cell.length_a   1.000
_cell.length_b   1.000
_cell.length_c   1.000
_cell.angle_alpha   90.00
_cell.angle_beta   90.00
_cell.angle_gamma   90.00
#
_symmetry.space_group_name_H-M   'P 1'
#
loop_
_entity.id
_entity.type
_entity.pdbx_description
1 polymer ?
#
loop_
_entity_poly.entity_id
_entity_poly.type
_entity_poly.pdbx_seq_one_letter_code
_entity_poly.pdbx_strand_id
1 'polypeptide(L)'
;MRMVVFPDVRGCIRGRLYHRWGWRGGNGYPQFLASFGLCKICNMAQFFKWGNINAKILSLVNFGGELMSGYGIKLVWAGWNNDEIIGFSNKARKKWEDDIRPGVRMLIYETSKPPGLKAIVGEVEVTGTWEQGEGKPTPTKEHNHPVNVRVLRRRADITPIPLHRVRQITGDEKFPRQGQAWKPLSEAQYKALLDAWD
;
A
#
# COMPACT_ATOMS: atom_id res chain seq x y z
N MET A 1 28.37 11.57 -41.84
CA MET A 1 29.03 10.32 -41.41
C MET A 1 30.35 10.69 -40.76
N ARG A 2 30.44 10.65 -39.42
CA ARG A 2 31.70 10.76 -38.67
C ARG A 2 31.63 9.73 -37.55
N MET A 3 32.61 8.85 -37.57
CA MET A 3 32.76 7.67 -36.72
C MET A 3 33.54 8.11 -35.48
N VAL A 4 33.04 7.79 -34.29
CA VAL A 4 33.76 7.98 -33.02
C VAL A 4 34.11 6.60 -32.49
N VAL A 5 35.40 6.38 -32.28
CA VAL A 5 36.01 5.14 -31.78
C VAL A 5 36.18 5.26 -30.27
N PHE A 6 35.77 4.21 -29.54
CA PHE A 6 35.99 4.04 -28.10
C PHE A 6 37.31 3.32 -27.83
N PRO A 7 38.04 3.64 -26.75
CA PRO A 7 39.14 2.80 -26.28
C PRO A 7 38.66 1.63 -25.41
N ASP A 8 39.17 0.45 -25.79
CA ASP A 8 39.18 -0.86 -25.12
C ASP A 8 40.17 -0.84 -23.94
N VAL A 9 39.79 -1.39 -22.78
CA VAL A 9 40.75 -1.80 -21.74
C VAL A 9 40.38 -3.20 -21.27
N ARG A 10 41.23 -4.15 -21.67
CA ARG A 10 41.22 -5.56 -21.28
C ARG A 10 41.91 -5.77 -19.94
N GLY A 11 41.45 -6.77 -19.19
CA GLY A 11 42.09 -7.30 -17.99
C GLY A 11 41.58 -8.69 -17.58
N CYS A 12 41.97 -9.71 -18.34
CA CYS A 12 42.32 -11.11 -17.97
C CYS A 12 42.65 -11.34 -16.46
N ILE A 13 42.43 -12.46 -15.74
CA ILE A 13 42.57 -13.92 -16.00
C ILE A 13 42.05 -14.75 -14.79
N ARG A 14 41.48 -15.95 -15.08
CA ARG A 14 41.40 -17.28 -14.39
C ARG A 14 41.25 -17.45 -12.85
N GLY A 15 40.39 -18.42 -12.50
CA GLY A 15 40.55 -19.30 -11.33
C GLY A 15 39.35 -20.20 -11.06
N ARG A 16 39.44 -21.50 -11.43
CA ARG A 16 38.45 -22.56 -11.13
C ARG A 16 39.11 -23.52 -10.13
N LEU A 17 38.46 -23.85 -9.02
CA LEU A 17 38.87 -24.96 -8.14
C LEU A 17 37.66 -25.55 -7.41
N TYR A 18 37.50 -26.87 -7.58
CA TYR A 18 36.55 -27.75 -6.90
C TYR A 18 37.25 -28.46 -5.73
N HIS A 19 36.56 -28.66 -4.62
CA HIS A 19 36.72 -29.74 -3.61
C HIS A 19 35.38 -29.77 -2.84
N ARG A 20 34.52 -30.80 -2.77
CA ARG A 20 34.58 -32.27 -2.55
C ARG A 20 35.10 -32.68 -1.17
N TRP A 21 34.19 -32.74 -0.19
CA TRP A 21 34.13 -33.61 1.00
C TRP A 21 32.62 -33.76 1.33
N GLY A 22 31.99 -34.90 1.63
CA GLY A 22 32.42 -36.22 2.08
C GLY A 22 31.45 -36.64 3.20
N TRP A 23 30.44 -37.46 2.87
CA TRP A 23 29.42 -38.01 3.80
C TRP A 23 29.94 -39.28 4.52
N ARG A 24 29.78 -39.34 5.84
CA ARG A 24 29.56 -40.52 6.73
C ARG A 24 29.04 -39.91 8.06
N GLY A 25 27.95 -40.31 8.73
CA GLY A 25 27.24 -41.58 8.83
C GLY A 25 27.36 -42.07 10.28
N GLY A 26 26.26 -42.14 11.05
CA GLY A 26 26.18 -42.95 12.28
C GLY A 26 25.48 -42.35 13.51
N ASN A 27 24.21 -42.76 13.70
CA ASN A 27 23.53 -43.24 14.93
C ASN A 27 23.85 -42.64 16.32
N GLY A 28 22.80 -42.20 17.03
CA GLY A 28 22.76 -42.22 18.50
C GLY A 28 21.77 -41.24 19.15
N TYR A 29 20.56 -41.71 19.49
CA TYR A 29 19.70 -41.21 20.59
C TYR A 29 19.64 -42.34 21.65
N PRO A 30 19.08 -42.18 22.88
CA PRO A 30 18.79 -41.01 23.73
C PRO A 30 19.26 -41.21 25.22
N GLN A 31 18.98 -40.27 26.14
CA GLN A 31 18.59 -40.41 27.58
C GLN A 31 18.88 -39.08 28.32
N PHE A 32 17.91 -38.32 28.84
CA PHE A 32 17.11 -38.43 30.08
C PHE A 32 17.82 -38.00 31.39
N LEU A 33 17.10 -37.14 32.15
CA LEU A 33 17.24 -36.75 33.57
C LEU A 33 18.43 -35.88 33.97
N ALA A 34 18.40 -35.06 35.02
CA ALA A 34 17.39 -34.27 35.71
C ALA A 34 18.16 -33.45 36.77
N SER A 35 17.54 -32.36 37.23
CA SER A 35 17.50 -31.96 38.65
C SER A 35 18.59 -31.09 39.31
N PHE A 36 18.02 -30.05 39.96
CA PHE A 36 18.36 -29.36 41.21
C PHE A 36 19.54 -28.37 41.29
N GLY A 37 19.16 -27.11 41.50
CA GLY A 37 19.97 -26.06 42.10
C GLY A 37 19.06 -25.01 42.77
N LEU A 38 18.63 -25.31 44.00
CA LEU A 38 17.92 -24.41 44.91
C LEU A 38 18.77 -23.17 45.25
N CYS A 39 18.19 -21.97 45.20
CA CYS A 39 18.63 -20.88 46.06
C CYS A 39 17.42 -20.18 46.68
N LYS A 40 17.13 -20.58 47.93
CA LYS A 40 16.25 -19.89 48.87
C LYS A 40 17.15 -19.02 49.77
N ILE A 41 17.05 -17.69 49.68
CA ILE A 41 17.35 -16.74 50.76
C ILE A 41 16.30 -15.64 50.62
N CYS A 42 15.20 -15.75 51.37
CA CYS A 42 14.89 -15.02 52.61
C CYS A 42 14.22 -13.65 52.39
N ASN A 43 12.93 -13.62 52.74
CA ASN A 43 12.27 -12.64 53.60
C ASN A 43 12.85 -11.22 53.66
N MET A 44 12.08 -10.26 53.17
CA MET A 44 11.70 -9.13 54.01
C MET A 44 10.35 -8.57 53.55
N ALA A 45 9.39 -8.69 54.44
CA ALA A 45 8.08 -8.11 54.30
C ALA A 45 8.11 -6.63 54.71
N GLN A 46 7.18 -5.92 54.09
CA GLN A 46 6.48 -4.73 54.56
C GLN A 46 6.99 -3.33 54.17
N PHE A 47 5.96 -2.52 53.90
CA PHE A 47 5.84 -1.06 53.95
C PHE A 47 5.93 -0.24 52.64
N PHE A 48 4.72 0.10 52.17
CA PHE A 48 4.30 1.40 51.64
C PHE A 48 4.91 1.91 50.32
N LYS A 49 4.11 1.84 49.25
CA LYS A 49 3.37 3.01 48.75
C LYS A 49 2.43 2.62 47.61
N TRP A 50 1.17 2.99 47.77
CA TRP A 50 0.24 3.19 46.66
C TRP A 50 0.85 4.13 45.62
N GLY A 51 0.70 3.78 44.34
CA GLY A 51 0.97 4.67 43.22
C GLY A 51 1.83 4.07 42.13
N ASN A 52 1.38 2.99 41.46
CA ASN A 52 1.83 2.68 40.10
C ASN A 52 0.96 1.64 39.36
N ILE A 53 -0.35 1.72 39.55
CA ILE A 53 -1.29 1.10 38.61
C ILE A 53 -1.80 2.26 37.75
N ASN A 54 -1.33 2.32 36.50
CA ASN A 54 -1.77 3.18 35.36
C ASN A 54 -0.66 3.92 34.59
N ALA A 55 0.60 3.44 34.58
CA ALA A 55 1.58 3.88 33.58
C ALA A 55 1.73 2.92 32.37
N LYS A 56 1.01 1.78 32.37
CA LYS A 56 1.02 0.80 31.26
C LYS A 56 -0.31 0.66 30.50
N ILE A 57 -1.35 1.39 30.90
CA ILE A 57 -2.59 1.59 30.12
C ILE A 57 -2.74 3.10 29.82
N LEU A 58 -1.62 3.77 29.57
CA LEU A 58 -1.56 5.12 29.01
C LEU A 58 -0.57 5.20 27.84
N SER A 59 -0.22 4.07 27.22
CA SER A 59 0.36 4.05 25.86
C SER A 59 -0.72 3.98 24.75
N LEU A 60 -1.99 4.21 25.10
CA LEU A 60 -3.09 4.45 24.17
C LEU A 60 -3.31 5.95 23.90
N VAL A 61 -2.34 6.79 24.27
CA VAL A 61 -2.36 8.22 24.00
C VAL A 61 -1.09 8.58 23.25
N ASN A 62 -1.26 9.01 22.00
CA ASN A 62 -0.27 9.68 21.14
C ASN A 62 0.93 8.86 20.62
N PHE A 63 0.66 7.78 19.88
CA PHE A 63 1.32 7.70 18.58
C PHE A 63 0.39 8.33 17.57
N GLY A 64 0.70 9.57 17.18
CA GLY A 64 0.17 10.23 15.99
C GLY A 64 0.62 9.50 14.73
N GLY A 65 0.20 8.25 14.56
CA GLY A 65 -0.06 7.73 13.24
C GLY A 65 -1.29 8.47 12.77
N GLU A 66 -1.12 9.45 11.88
CA GLU A 66 -2.20 9.90 11.02
C GLU A 66 -2.98 8.65 10.62
N LEU A 67 -4.24 8.55 11.09
CA LEU A 67 -5.16 7.50 10.68
C LEU A 67 -5.08 7.46 9.16
N MET A 68 -4.42 6.41 8.64
CA MET A 68 -4.12 6.26 7.23
C MET A 68 -5.40 6.58 6.48
N SER A 69 -5.38 7.65 5.69
CA SER A 69 -6.61 8.22 5.15
C SER A 69 -7.37 7.14 4.40
N GLY A 70 -8.54 6.75 4.90
CA GLY A 70 -9.43 5.78 4.25
C GLY A 70 -10.05 6.30 2.95
N TYR A 71 -9.47 7.34 2.36
CA TYR A 71 -10.00 8.13 1.27
C TYR A 71 -8.89 8.51 0.30
N GLY A 72 -9.19 8.49 -0.99
CA GLY A 72 -8.28 9.05 -1.98
C GLY A 72 -8.86 9.13 -3.38
N ILE A 73 -8.06 9.63 -4.31
CA ILE A 73 -8.41 9.72 -5.73
C ILE A 73 -7.59 8.70 -6.50
N LYS A 74 -8.29 7.78 -7.17
CA LYS A 74 -7.71 6.83 -8.12
C LYS A 74 -7.75 7.42 -9.52
N LEU A 75 -6.59 7.47 -10.16
CA LEU A 75 -6.46 7.90 -11.55
C LEU A 75 -6.67 6.69 -12.46
N VAL A 76 -7.61 6.82 -13.40
CA VAL A 76 -7.94 5.81 -14.40
C VAL A 76 -7.84 6.39 -15.81
N TRP A 77 -7.76 5.50 -16.80
CA TRP A 77 -7.85 5.85 -18.21
C TRP A 77 -9.30 6.19 -18.56
N ALA A 78 -9.51 6.86 -19.70
CA ALA A 78 -10.86 7.12 -20.20
C ALA A 78 -11.67 5.84 -20.40
N GLY A 79 -12.95 5.95 -20.10
CA GLY A 79 -13.93 4.91 -20.37
C GLY A 79 -14.22 4.02 -19.17
N TRP A 80 -13.89 4.46 -17.95
CA TRP A 80 -14.35 3.74 -16.76
C TRP A 80 -15.87 3.76 -16.72
N ASN A 81 -16.47 2.57 -16.58
CA ASN A 81 -17.91 2.38 -16.72
C ASN A 81 -18.50 1.57 -15.55
N ASN A 82 -18.30 2.06 -14.32
CA ASN A 82 -18.77 1.39 -13.10
C ASN A 82 -18.14 0.01 -12.91
N ASP A 83 -16.89 -0.15 -13.34
CA ASP A 83 -16.18 -1.41 -13.23
C ASP A 83 -15.97 -1.78 -11.76
N GLU A 84 -16.32 -3.02 -11.39
CA GLU A 84 -16.13 -3.58 -10.04
C GLU A 84 -14.67 -3.99 -9.75
N ILE A 85 -13.78 -3.75 -10.71
CA ILE A 85 -12.36 -4.05 -10.63
C ILE A 85 -11.57 -2.81 -11.00
N ILE A 86 -10.66 -2.41 -10.12
CA ILE A 86 -9.75 -1.29 -10.34
C ILE A 86 -8.32 -1.81 -10.42
N GLY A 87 -7.67 -1.58 -11.56
CA GLY A 87 -6.30 -2.01 -11.80
C GLY A 87 -5.24 -1.03 -11.27
N PHE A 88 -4.19 -1.57 -10.68
CA PHE A 88 -2.96 -0.85 -10.31
C PHE A 88 -1.75 -1.48 -11.01
N SER A 89 -0.74 -0.66 -11.30
CA SER A 89 0.55 -1.16 -11.77
C SER A 89 1.37 -1.73 -10.62
N ASN A 90 2.37 -2.57 -10.93
CA ASN A 90 3.32 -3.10 -9.92
C ASN A 90 3.90 -1.98 -9.04
N LYS A 91 4.29 -0.84 -9.66
CA LYS A 91 4.84 0.31 -8.94
C LYS A 91 3.82 0.94 -7.99
N ALA A 92 2.56 1.02 -8.41
CA ALA A 92 1.50 1.57 -7.59
C ALA A 92 1.13 0.63 -6.44
N ARG A 93 0.99 -0.68 -6.67
CA ARG A 93 0.77 -1.68 -5.61
C ARG A 93 1.87 -1.56 -4.57
N LYS A 94 3.14 -1.70 -4.96
CA LYS A 94 4.28 -1.63 -4.02
C LYS A 94 4.33 -0.34 -3.20
N LYS A 95 3.87 0.79 -3.78
CA LYS A 95 3.89 2.08 -3.09
C LYS A 95 2.72 2.26 -2.11
N TRP A 96 1.56 1.68 -2.40
CA TRP A 96 0.30 1.99 -1.72
C TRP A 96 -0.39 0.74 -1.15
N GLU A 97 0.35 -0.36 -0.98
CA GLU A 97 -0.17 -1.64 -0.48
C GLU A 97 -0.82 -1.49 0.89
N ASP A 98 -0.21 -0.66 1.75
CA ASP A 98 -0.73 -0.37 3.09
C ASP A 98 -1.89 0.62 3.11
N ASP A 99 -1.97 1.51 2.12
CA ASP A 99 -3.02 2.53 2.04
C ASP A 99 -4.32 1.99 1.44
N ILE A 100 -4.24 0.94 0.61
CA ILE A 100 -5.37 0.39 -0.14
C ILE A 100 -5.77 -0.95 0.48
N ARG A 101 -6.75 -0.88 1.38
CA ARG A 101 -7.30 -2.01 2.13
C ARG A 101 -8.83 -2.01 2.02
N PRO A 102 -9.50 -3.13 2.35
CA PRO A 102 -10.97 -3.16 2.45
C PRO A 102 -11.51 -2.00 3.31
N GLY A 103 -12.57 -1.35 2.83
CA GLY A 103 -13.19 -0.18 3.45
C GLY A 103 -12.65 1.18 2.97
N VAL A 104 -11.53 1.21 2.24
CA VAL A 104 -11.01 2.45 1.65
C VAL A 104 -11.93 2.92 0.53
N ARG A 105 -12.30 4.20 0.55
CA ARG A 105 -13.09 4.81 -0.51
C ARG A 105 -12.24 5.56 -1.51
N MET A 106 -12.57 5.40 -2.79
CA MET A 106 -11.84 5.97 -3.90
C MET A 106 -12.78 6.82 -4.75
N LEU A 107 -12.39 8.06 -4.99
CA LEU A 107 -12.95 8.89 -6.06
C LEU A 107 -12.24 8.52 -7.36
N ILE A 108 -13.00 8.26 -8.42
CA ILE A 108 -12.47 7.85 -9.72
C ILE A 108 -12.26 9.08 -10.60
N TYR A 109 -10.99 9.39 -10.89
CA TYR A 109 -10.60 10.51 -11.76
C TYR A 109 -10.12 10.01 -13.12
N GLU A 110 -10.75 10.48 -14.19
CA GLU A 110 -10.35 10.17 -15.57
C GLU A 110 -9.26 11.12 -16.08
N THR A 111 -8.18 10.56 -16.63
CA THR A 111 -6.93 11.30 -16.90
C THR A 111 -6.69 11.69 -18.36
N SER A 112 -7.47 11.21 -19.32
CA SER A 112 -6.99 11.14 -20.72
C SER A 112 -7.22 12.40 -21.57
N LYS A 113 -6.61 12.36 -22.77
CA LYS A 113 -6.94 13.18 -23.95
C LYS A 113 -8.31 12.78 -24.51
N PRO A 114 -8.96 13.64 -25.33
CA PRO A 114 -10.32 13.40 -25.83
C PRO A 114 -10.52 11.98 -26.38
N PRO A 115 -11.66 11.33 -26.10
CA PRO A 115 -12.88 11.91 -25.50
C PRO A 115 -12.94 11.88 -23.97
N GLY A 116 -11.85 11.55 -23.25
CA GLY A 116 -11.90 11.43 -21.79
C GLY A 116 -12.21 12.73 -21.07
N LEU A 117 -12.97 12.62 -19.98
CA LEU A 117 -13.29 13.75 -19.11
C LEU A 117 -12.17 13.94 -18.10
N LYS A 118 -11.57 15.13 -18.03
CA LYS A 118 -10.63 15.49 -16.96
C LYS A 118 -11.40 15.85 -15.70
N ALA A 119 -12.00 14.83 -15.08
CA ALA A 119 -12.98 15.00 -14.01
C ALA A 119 -13.06 13.76 -13.11
N ILE A 120 -13.65 13.96 -11.91
CA ILE A 120 -14.09 12.84 -11.07
C ILE A 120 -15.45 12.36 -11.59
N VAL A 121 -15.56 11.07 -11.85
CA VAL A 121 -16.71 10.44 -12.55
C VAL A 121 -17.37 9.32 -11.74
N GLY A 122 -16.93 9.05 -10.52
CA GLY A 122 -17.54 8.03 -9.67
C GLY A 122 -16.91 7.93 -8.29
N GLU A 123 -17.59 7.20 -7.42
CA GLU A 123 -17.14 6.83 -6.08
C GLU A 123 -17.23 5.32 -5.94
N VAL A 124 -16.18 4.70 -5.40
CA VAL A 124 -16.14 3.26 -5.13
C VAL A 124 -15.54 3.00 -3.75
N GLU A 125 -15.80 1.82 -3.21
CA GLU A 125 -15.22 1.32 -1.97
C GLU A 125 -14.48 0.01 -2.23
N VAL A 126 -13.28 -0.12 -1.71
CA VAL A 126 -12.51 -1.37 -1.78
C VAL A 126 -13.19 -2.43 -0.92
N THR A 127 -13.51 -3.57 -1.52
CA THR A 127 -14.20 -4.68 -0.85
C THR A 127 -13.31 -5.87 -0.56
N GLY A 128 -12.16 -5.97 -1.22
CA GLY A 128 -11.25 -7.10 -1.07
C GLY A 128 -9.79 -6.70 -0.95
N THR A 129 -8.97 -7.66 -0.54
CA THR A 129 -7.51 -7.49 -0.48
C THR A 129 -6.88 -7.60 -1.87
N TRP A 130 -5.59 -7.27 -1.98
CA TRP A 130 -4.82 -7.42 -3.21
C TRP A 130 -4.81 -8.86 -3.71
N GLU A 131 -4.65 -9.83 -2.81
CA GLU A 131 -4.61 -11.27 -3.10
C GLU A 131 -5.94 -11.76 -3.68
N GLN A 132 -7.06 -11.25 -3.17
CA GLN A 132 -8.40 -11.59 -3.69
C GLN A 132 -8.68 -11.00 -5.07
N GLY A 133 -7.89 -10.02 -5.51
CA GLY A 133 -7.91 -9.54 -6.87
C GLY A 133 -7.07 -10.40 -7.82
N GLU A 134 -6.02 -11.07 -7.33
CA GLU A 134 -5.07 -11.78 -8.20
C GLU A 134 -5.77 -12.80 -9.11
N GLY A 135 -5.35 -12.83 -10.38
CA GLY A 135 -5.94 -13.68 -11.42
C GLY A 135 -7.22 -13.14 -12.06
N LYS A 136 -7.80 -12.03 -11.57
CA LYS A 136 -8.93 -11.38 -12.25
C LYS A 136 -8.48 -10.63 -13.51
N PRO A 137 -9.34 -10.55 -14.54
CA PRO A 137 -9.04 -9.78 -15.74
C PRO A 137 -8.84 -8.31 -15.38
N THR A 138 -7.79 -7.73 -15.93
CA THR A 138 -7.48 -6.31 -15.76
C THR A 138 -7.73 -5.57 -17.07
N PRO A 139 -8.12 -4.28 -17.02
CA PRO A 139 -8.41 -3.53 -18.24
C PRO A 139 -7.21 -3.42 -19.19
N THR A 140 -5.99 -3.43 -18.63
CA THR A 140 -4.74 -3.30 -19.39
C THR A 140 -3.64 -4.15 -18.77
N LYS A 141 -2.68 -4.58 -19.60
CA LYS A 141 -1.49 -5.34 -19.15
C LYS A 141 -0.62 -4.58 -18.14
N GLU A 142 -0.67 -3.24 -18.16
CA GLU A 142 0.10 -2.37 -17.26
C GLU A 142 -0.51 -2.23 -15.86
N HIS A 143 -1.79 -2.60 -15.70
CA HIS A 143 -2.55 -2.48 -14.46
C HIS A 143 -2.95 -3.87 -13.94
N ASN A 144 -1.97 -4.77 -13.92
CA ASN A 144 -2.08 -6.20 -13.61
C ASN A 144 -2.29 -6.55 -12.12
N HIS A 145 -2.42 -5.57 -11.23
CA HIS A 145 -2.83 -5.78 -9.84
C HIS A 145 -4.22 -5.21 -9.60
N PRO A 146 -5.27 -6.00 -9.90
CA PRO A 146 -6.65 -5.60 -9.66
C PRO A 146 -6.98 -5.59 -8.16
N VAL A 147 -7.89 -4.70 -7.79
CA VAL A 147 -8.56 -4.68 -6.48
C VAL A 147 -10.06 -4.71 -6.71
N ASN A 148 -10.78 -5.50 -5.92
CA ASN A 148 -12.23 -5.55 -5.95
C ASN A 148 -12.83 -4.30 -5.32
N VAL A 149 -13.81 -3.71 -5.98
CA VAL A 149 -14.51 -2.55 -5.48
C VAL A 149 -16.03 -2.71 -5.61
N ARG A 150 -16.76 -2.02 -4.74
CA ARG A 150 -18.19 -1.79 -4.85
C ARG A 150 -18.42 -0.35 -5.29
N VAL A 151 -19.24 -0.14 -6.32
CA VAL A 151 -19.60 1.20 -6.78
C VAL A 151 -20.59 1.82 -5.79
N LEU A 152 -20.24 3.00 -5.26
CA LEU A 152 -21.08 3.78 -4.35
C LEU A 152 -21.87 4.87 -5.10
N ARG A 153 -21.20 5.58 -6.03
CA ARG A 153 -21.83 6.53 -6.96
C ARG A 153 -21.44 6.18 -8.38
N ARG A 154 -22.44 5.94 -9.23
CA ARG A 154 -22.24 5.54 -10.63
C ARG A 154 -22.03 6.76 -11.51
N ARG A 155 -21.29 6.57 -12.61
CA ARG A 155 -21.04 7.60 -13.62
C ARG A 155 -22.31 8.24 -14.17
N ALA A 156 -23.34 7.43 -14.39
CA ALA A 156 -24.59 7.88 -15.02
C ALA A 156 -25.45 8.75 -14.09
N ASP A 157 -25.24 8.65 -12.78
CA ASP A 157 -26.12 9.23 -11.75
C ASP A 157 -25.58 10.58 -11.22
N ILE A 158 -24.43 11.04 -11.72
CA ILE A 158 -23.72 12.21 -11.17
C ILE A 158 -23.22 13.16 -12.26
N THR A 159 -23.12 14.44 -11.91
CA THR A 159 -22.40 15.42 -12.73
C THR A 159 -20.91 15.34 -12.43
N PRO A 160 -20.02 15.12 -13.42
CA PRO A 160 -18.59 15.00 -13.16
C PRO A 160 -17.97 16.25 -12.53
N ILE A 161 -17.11 16.09 -11.52
CA ILE A 161 -16.41 17.23 -10.90
C ILE A 161 -15.20 17.58 -11.76
N PRO A 162 -15.16 18.78 -12.38
CA PRO A 162 -14.09 19.13 -13.29
C PRO A 162 -12.75 19.36 -12.56
N LEU A 163 -11.64 19.14 -13.27
CA LEU A 163 -10.27 19.27 -12.73
C LEU A 163 -10.01 20.56 -11.94
N HIS A 164 -10.50 21.72 -12.40
CA HIS A 164 -10.26 22.99 -11.71
C HIS A 164 -10.84 22.97 -10.28
N ARG A 165 -12.01 22.36 -10.10
CA ARG A 165 -12.67 22.24 -8.80
C ARG A 165 -11.95 21.26 -7.90
N VAL A 166 -11.47 20.15 -8.46
CA VAL A 166 -10.62 19.18 -7.74
C VAL A 166 -9.35 19.85 -7.20
N ARG A 167 -8.67 20.65 -8.02
CA ARG A 167 -7.45 21.38 -7.61
C ARG A 167 -7.74 22.39 -6.50
N GLN A 168 -8.84 23.13 -6.63
CA GLN A 168 -9.27 24.10 -5.63
C GLN A 168 -9.52 23.44 -4.26
N ILE A 169 -10.28 22.33 -4.23
CA ILE A 169 -10.62 21.62 -2.98
C ILE A 169 -9.40 20.93 -2.36
N THR A 170 -8.56 20.31 -3.19
CA THR A 170 -7.38 19.58 -2.70
C THR A 170 -6.18 20.49 -2.39
N GLY A 171 -6.21 21.75 -2.81
CA GLY A 171 -5.06 22.66 -2.72
C GLY A 171 -3.85 22.24 -3.55
N ASP A 172 -4.01 21.34 -4.52
CA ASP A 172 -2.92 20.80 -5.34
C ASP A 172 -3.07 21.24 -6.81
N GLU A 173 -2.50 22.39 -7.12
CA GLU A 173 -2.53 22.98 -8.48
C GLU A 173 -1.88 22.07 -9.55
N LYS A 174 -0.96 21.18 -9.13
CA LYS A 174 -0.22 20.28 -10.03
C LYS A 174 -0.92 18.93 -10.22
N PHE A 175 -2.08 18.72 -9.60
CA PHE A 175 -2.87 17.52 -9.83
C PHE A 175 -3.47 17.51 -11.26
N PRO A 176 -3.57 16.37 -11.96
CA PRO A 176 -2.86 15.12 -11.71
C PRO A 176 -1.38 15.21 -12.11
N ARG A 177 -0.49 14.53 -11.38
CA ARG A 177 0.93 14.42 -11.74
C ARG A 177 1.15 13.26 -12.71
N GLN A 178 2.11 13.40 -13.63
CA GLN A 178 2.46 12.33 -14.57
C GLN A 178 2.89 11.06 -13.81
N GLY A 179 2.29 9.91 -14.16
CA GLY A 179 2.58 8.63 -13.53
C GLY A 179 2.01 8.45 -12.11
N GLN A 180 1.18 9.38 -11.64
CA GLN A 180 0.45 9.22 -10.39
C GLN A 180 -0.72 8.25 -10.59
N ALA A 181 -0.80 7.21 -9.77
CA ALA A 181 -1.93 6.26 -9.79
C ALA A 181 -2.92 6.50 -8.64
N TRP A 182 -2.48 7.14 -7.56
CA TRP A 182 -3.25 7.35 -6.34
C TRP A 182 -2.86 8.67 -5.69
N LYS A 183 -3.84 9.37 -5.12
CA LYS A 183 -3.65 10.55 -4.28
C LYS A 183 -4.47 10.34 -3.00
N PRO A 184 -3.82 10.10 -1.84
CA PRO A 184 -4.49 10.13 -0.55
C PRO A 184 -5.19 11.47 -0.31
N LEU A 185 -6.32 11.46 0.37
CA LEU A 185 -7.10 12.66 0.73
C LEU A 185 -7.33 12.70 2.23
N SER A 186 -7.30 13.88 2.83
CA SER A 186 -7.87 14.03 4.18
C SER A 186 -9.40 13.82 4.13
N GLU A 187 -9.99 13.45 5.27
CA GLU A 187 -11.45 13.31 5.37
C GLU A 187 -12.17 14.62 4.98
N ALA A 188 -11.62 15.78 5.36
CA ALA A 188 -12.17 17.08 4.99
C ALA A 188 -12.14 17.32 3.47
N GLN A 189 -11.05 16.96 2.79
CA GLN A 189 -10.96 17.06 1.34
C GLN A 189 -11.93 16.10 0.65
N TYR A 190 -12.06 14.88 1.17
CA TYR A 190 -12.99 13.89 0.66
C TYR A 190 -14.44 14.38 0.76
N LYS A 191 -14.87 14.83 1.94
CA LYS A 191 -16.21 15.38 2.18
C LYS A 191 -16.48 16.59 1.27
N ALA A 192 -15.54 17.53 1.17
CA ALA A 192 -15.70 18.68 0.28
C ALA A 192 -15.82 18.32 -1.21
N LEU A 193 -15.23 17.20 -1.65
CA LEU A 193 -15.45 16.67 -3.00
C LEU A 193 -16.81 15.99 -3.13
N LEU A 194 -17.29 15.29 -2.11
CA LEU A 194 -18.65 14.73 -2.11
C LEU A 194 -19.70 15.85 -2.17
N ASP A 195 -19.53 16.90 -1.38
CA ASP A 195 -20.44 18.07 -1.35
C ASP A 195 -20.44 18.83 -2.69
N ALA A 196 -19.39 18.68 -3.51
CA ALA A 196 -19.32 19.30 -4.84
C ALA A 196 -20.13 18.54 -5.91
N TRP A 197 -20.70 17.38 -5.57
CA TRP A 197 -21.63 16.64 -6.44
C TRP A 197 -23.09 17.00 -6.25
N ASP A 198 -23.43 17.51 -5.07
CA ASP A 198 -24.79 17.87 -4.69
C ASP A 198 -25.13 19.30 -5.14
#